data_AF-A0A1D8AUL5-F1
#
_entry.id   AF-A0A1D8AUL5-F1
#
_cell.length_a   1.000
_cell.length_b   1.000
_cell.length_c   1.000
_cell.angle_alpha   90.00
_cell.angle_beta   90.00
_cell.angle_gamma   90.00
#
_symmetry.space_group_name_H-M   'P 1'
#
loop_
_entity.id
_entity.type
_entity.pdbx_description
1 polymer ?
#
loop_
_entity_poly.entity_id
_entity_poly.type
_entity_poly.pdbx_seq_one_letter_code
_entity_poly.pdbx_strand_id
1 'polypeptide(L)'
;MPDELDPPRKHYGFKEREFKRDNVITPGAAPLPTTKDLAIAAGTRPNPAARPAAPKADLSAVGPAKADDPNDVYAVLQANRRAAQQHGLGEIEIKAVKSRRKREFWLLIVGGNVAILGGVFLSGINVITVVFGLAGLIIFSLGLSWVMWQVMDKY
;
A
#
# COMPACT_ATOMS: atom_id res chain seq x y z
N MET A 1 35.11 33.98 16.76
CA MET A 1 33.95 34.14 15.85
C MET A 1 32.74 34.35 16.74
N PRO A 2 31.87 35.33 16.47
CA PRO A 2 30.69 35.58 17.29
C PRO A 2 29.70 34.42 17.18
N ASP A 3 29.07 34.08 18.30
CA ASP A 3 28.12 32.98 18.46
C ASP A 3 26.89 33.16 17.57
N GLU A 4 26.64 32.20 16.68
CA GLU A 4 25.45 32.14 15.85
C GLU A 4 24.27 31.67 16.71
N LEU A 5 23.34 32.59 17.01
CA LEU A 5 22.15 32.34 17.82
C LEU A 5 21.29 31.23 17.21
N ASP A 6 21.16 30.12 17.93
CA ASP A 6 20.37 28.96 17.55
C ASP A 6 18.89 29.38 17.30
N PRO A 7 18.28 29.05 16.15
CA PRO A 7 16.94 29.52 15.82
C PRO A 7 15.87 28.98 16.80
N PRO A 8 14.80 29.75 17.05
CA PRO A 8 13.78 29.40 18.04
C PRO A 8 13.08 28.07 17.70
N ARG A 9 12.95 27.19 18.70
CA ARG A 9 12.34 25.87 18.56
C ARG A 9 10.87 25.97 18.15
N LYS A 10 10.52 25.36 17.02
CA LYS A 10 9.14 25.28 16.53
C LYS A 10 8.38 24.19 17.27
N HIS A 11 7.33 24.57 18.00
CA HIS A 11 6.41 23.62 18.60
C HIS A 11 5.37 23.17 17.57
N TYR A 12 5.40 21.89 17.22
CA TYR A 12 4.39 21.26 16.38
C TYR A 12 3.35 20.58 17.28
N GLY A 13 2.18 21.20 17.42
CA GLY A 13 1.00 20.57 18.01
C GLY A 13 0.10 19.99 16.91
N PHE A 14 -0.59 18.89 17.21
CA PHE A 14 -1.68 18.43 16.35
C PHE A 14 -2.78 19.50 16.36
N LYS A 15 -3.16 20.00 15.18
CA LYS A 15 -4.40 20.76 15.05
C LYS A 15 -5.55 19.83 15.41
N GLU A 16 -6.33 20.17 16.42
CA GLU A 16 -7.59 19.49 16.70
C GLU A 16 -8.49 19.64 15.47
N ARG A 17 -8.67 18.55 14.73
CA ARG A 17 -9.61 18.49 13.62
C ARG A 17 -10.98 18.22 14.23
N GLU A 18 -11.89 19.19 14.15
CA GLU A 18 -13.30 18.93 14.35
C GLU A 18 -13.76 17.92 13.30
N PHE A 19 -14.02 16.69 13.71
CA PHE A 19 -14.55 15.64 12.84
C PHE A 19 -16.01 15.96 12.54
N LYS A 20 -16.26 16.62 11.41
CA LYS A 20 -17.60 16.76 10.85
C LYS A 20 -18.08 15.38 10.38
N ARG A 21 -18.97 14.75 11.16
CA ARG A 21 -19.62 13.49 10.78
C ARG A 21 -20.78 13.82 9.84
N ASP A 22 -20.53 13.84 8.54
CA ASP A 22 -21.59 14.09 7.54
C ASP A 22 -22.61 12.93 7.46
N ASN A 23 -22.28 11.75 7.99
CA ASN A 23 -23.24 10.65 8.19
C ASN A 23 -23.79 10.67 9.62
N VAL A 24 -24.67 11.62 9.92
CA VAL A 24 -25.52 11.52 11.11
C VAL A 24 -26.66 10.55 10.77
N ILE A 25 -26.77 9.44 11.51
CA ILE A 25 -27.97 8.61 11.47
C ILE A 25 -29.09 9.45 12.06
N THR A 26 -29.97 10.00 11.23
CA THR A 26 -31.16 10.72 11.68
C THR A 26 -32.01 9.75 12.52
N PRO A 27 -32.24 10.03 13.82
CA PRO A 27 -33.14 9.21 14.63
C PRO A 27 -34.55 9.37 14.06
N GLY A 28 -35.04 8.31 13.41
CA GLY A 28 -36.32 8.30 12.69
C GLY A 28 -36.21 7.96 11.20
N ALA A 29 -35.01 7.82 10.63
CA ALA A 29 -34.85 7.24 9.30
C ALA A 29 -35.24 5.77 9.31
N ALA A 30 -35.99 5.33 8.28
CA ALA A 30 -36.46 3.97 8.13
C ALA A 30 -35.30 2.97 8.29
N PRO A 31 -35.52 1.81 8.95
CA PRO A 31 -34.46 0.84 9.16
C PRO A 31 -33.83 0.46 7.82
N LEU A 32 -32.50 0.52 7.76
CA LEU A 32 -31.74 0.05 6.61
C LEU A 32 -32.16 -1.39 6.30
N PRO A 33 -32.41 -1.76 5.02
CA PRO A 33 -32.82 -3.11 4.66
C PRO A 33 -31.79 -4.10 5.17
N THR A 34 -32.26 -5.09 5.92
CA THR A 34 -31.38 -6.09 6.52
C THR A 34 -30.77 -6.92 5.38
N THR A 35 -29.59 -7.51 5.57
CA THR A 35 -28.97 -8.41 4.59
C THR A 35 -29.90 -9.52 4.10
N LYS A 36 -30.85 -9.95 4.93
CA LYS A 36 -31.92 -10.88 4.57
C LYS A 36 -32.90 -10.30 3.55
N ASP A 37 -33.27 -9.03 3.68
CA ASP A 37 -34.21 -8.35 2.78
C ASP A 37 -33.58 -8.13 1.40
N LEU A 38 -32.28 -7.81 1.36
CA LEU A 38 -31.49 -7.72 0.13
C LEU A 38 -31.36 -9.07 -0.59
N ALA A 39 -31.21 -10.17 0.14
CA ALA A 39 -31.13 -11.52 -0.44
C ALA A 39 -32.47 -11.96 -1.08
N ILE A 40 -33.60 -11.57 -0.47
CA ILE A 40 -34.93 -11.85 -1.00
C ILE A 40 -35.22 -11.00 -2.24
N ALA A 41 -34.84 -9.72 -2.22
CA ALA A 41 -34.97 -8.82 -3.38
C ALA A 41 -34.10 -9.25 -4.57
N ALA A 42 -32.94 -9.88 -4.32
CA ALA A 42 -32.06 -10.44 -5.34
C ALA A 42 -32.56 -11.79 -5.92
N GLY A 43 -33.72 -12.30 -5.49
CA GLY A 43 -34.32 -13.53 -6.01
C GLY A 43 -33.63 -14.81 -5.54
N THR A 44 -32.67 -14.73 -4.61
CA THR A 44 -31.91 -15.88 -4.14
C THR A 44 -32.69 -16.60 -3.03
N ARG A 45 -33.60 -17.50 -3.41
CA ARG A 45 -34.18 -18.44 -2.43
C ARG A 45 -33.05 -19.33 -1.88
N PRO A 46 -32.89 -19.47 -0.55
CA PRO A 46 -31.95 -20.43 0.01
C PRO A 46 -32.60 -21.81 -0.05
N ASN A 47 -32.46 -22.50 -1.17
CA ASN A 47 -32.69 -23.94 -1.22
C ASN A 47 -31.33 -24.65 -1.22
N PRO A 48 -30.88 -25.21 -0.09
CA PRO A 48 -29.58 -25.90 -0.03
C PRO A 48 -29.57 -27.26 -0.75
N ALA A 49 -30.70 -27.71 -1.32
CA ALA A 49 -30.82 -29.03 -1.95
C ALA A 49 -30.97 -29.02 -3.48
N ALA A 50 -30.99 -27.85 -4.13
CA ALA A 50 -31.08 -27.77 -5.59
C ALA A 50 -29.81 -27.12 -6.15
N ARG A 51 -28.79 -27.95 -6.40
CA ARG A 51 -27.72 -27.61 -7.33
C ARG A 51 -28.25 -27.97 -8.73
N PRO A 52 -28.82 -27.05 -9.51
CA PRO A 52 -28.99 -27.33 -10.93
C PRO A 52 -27.57 -27.49 -11.49
N ALA A 53 -27.32 -28.64 -12.11
CA ALA A 53 -26.14 -28.84 -12.92
C ALA A 53 -26.00 -27.63 -13.83
N ALA A 54 -24.82 -26.99 -13.81
CA ALA A 54 -24.48 -25.97 -14.77
C ALA A 54 -24.83 -26.52 -16.16
N PRO A 55 -25.70 -25.87 -16.95
CA PRO A 55 -25.77 -26.21 -18.35
C PRO A 55 -24.36 -25.96 -18.87
N LYS A 56 -23.73 -27.00 -19.43
CA LYS A 56 -22.55 -26.82 -20.29
C LYS A 56 -23.02 -25.93 -21.43
N ALA A 57 -22.91 -24.61 -21.22
CA ALA A 57 -23.08 -23.63 -22.26
C ALA A 57 -21.95 -23.91 -23.24
N ASP A 58 -22.36 -24.47 -24.37
CA ASP A 58 -21.56 -24.66 -25.56
C ASP A 58 -20.85 -23.33 -25.86
N LEU A 59 -19.53 -23.27 -25.65
CA LEU A 59 -18.70 -22.08 -25.94
C LEU A 59 -18.64 -21.75 -27.45
N SER A 60 -19.37 -22.48 -28.27
CA SER A 60 -19.36 -22.42 -29.74
C SER A 60 -20.44 -21.49 -30.32
N ALA A 61 -21.29 -20.88 -29.48
CA ALA A 61 -22.35 -19.97 -29.93
C ALA A 61 -22.06 -18.50 -29.58
N VAL A 62 -20.84 -18.02 -29.88
CA VAL A 62 -20.58 -16.57 -29.88
C VAL A 62 -21.08 -15.98 -31.20
N GLY A 63 -22.40 -15.77 -31.27
CA GLY A 63 -22.96 -14.81 -32.22
C GLY A 63 -22.45 -13.40 -31.89
N PRO A 64 -22.47 -12.46 -32.86
CA PRO A 64 -22.05 -11.09 -32.60
C PRO A 64 -22.87 -10.51 -31.45
N ALA A 65 -22.19 -9.98 -30.44
CA ALA A 65 -22.82 -9.30 -29.31
C ALA A 65 -23.81 -8.26 -29.84
N LYS A 66 -25.09 -8.43 -29.51
CA LYS A 66 -26.13 -7.47 -29.89
C LYS A 66 -25.85 -6.18 -29.11
N ALA A 67 -25.80 -5.06 -29.81
CA ALA A 67 -25.47 -3.74 -29.24
C ALA A 67 -26.46 -3.25 -28.15
N ASP A 68 -27.60 -3.93 -27.97
CA ASP A 68 -28.63 -3.63 -26.99
C ASP A 68 -28.74 -4.68 -25.88
N ASP A 69 -27.73 -5.53 -25.67
CA ASP A 69 -27.72 -6.44 -24.52
C ASP A 69 -27.47 -5.63 -23.23
N PRO A 70 -28.44 -5.56 -22.29
CA PRO A 70 -28.26 -4.85 -21.02
C PRO A 70 -27.14 -5.44 -20.14
N ASN A 71 -26.62 -6.63 -20.49
CA ASN A 71 -25.48 -7.25 -19.85
C ASN A 71 -24.21 -7.23 -20.73
N ASP A 72 -24.12 -6.31 -21.70
CA ASP A 72 -22.88 -6.10 -22.44
C ASP A 72 -21.81 -5.50 -21.52
N VAL A 73 -20.99 -6.41 -20.97
CA VAL A 73 -19.86 -6.10 -20.12
C VAL A 73 -18.90 -5.11 -20.80
N TYR A 74 -18.78 -5.13 -22.13
CA TYR A 74 -17.93 -4.20 -22.86
C TYR A 74 -18.47 -2.78 -22.84
N ALA A 75 -19.78 -2.60 -23.02
CA ALA A 75 -20.43 -1.29 -22.93
C ALA A 75 -20.30 -0.69 -21.52
N VAL A 76 -20.51 -1.49 -20.48
CA VAL A 76 -20.36 -1.07 -19.07
C VAL A 76 -18.90 -0.70 -18.76
N LEU A 77 -17.93 -1.48 -19.21
CA LEU A 77 -16.50 -1.17 -19.02
C LEU A 77 -16.09 0.11 -19.76
N GLN A 78 -16.63 0.34 -20.96
CA GLN A 78 -16.33 1.54 -21.74
C GLN A 78 -16.94 2.80 -21.11
N ALA A 79 -18.16 2.70 -20.58
CA ALA A 79 -18.80 3.77 -19.82
C ALA A 79 -18.00 4.11 -18.54
N ASN A 80 -17.56 3.09 -17.79
CA ASN A 80 -16.72 3.28 -16.60
C ASN A 80 -15.37 3.92 -16.94
N ARG A 81 -14.75 3.55 -18.07
CA ARG A 81 -13.50 4.17 -18.53
C ARG A 81 -13.69 5.64 -18.88
N ARG A 82 -14.81 6.01 -19.51
CA ARG A 82 -15.15 7.42 -19.82
C ARG A 82 -15.40 8.22 -18.55
N ALA A 83 -16.14 7.66 -17.58
CA ALA A 83 -16.35 8.29 -16.29
C ALA A 83 -15.03 8.49 -15.52
N ALA A 84 -14.14 7.49 -15.53
CA ALA A 84 -12.83 7.59 -14.89
C ALA A 84 -11.94 8.68 -15.52
N GLN A 85 -12.01 8.86 -16.84
CA GLN A 85 -11.32 9.95 -17.55
C GLN A 85 -11.90 11.32 -17.19
N GLN A 86 -13.23 11.44 -17.08
CA GLN A 86 -13.90 12.70 -16.69
C GLN A 86 -13.60 13.11 -15.25
N HIS A 87 -13.37 12.14 -14.35
CA HIS A 87 -13.02 12.40 -12.96
C HIS A 87 -11.52 12.56 -12.71
N GLY A 88 -10.68 12.61 -13.75
CA GLY A 88 -9.23 12.84 -13.61
C GLY A 88 -8.48 11.73 -12.88
N LEU A 89 -9.09 10.54 -12.71
CA LEU A 89 -8.48 9.40 -12.02
C LEU A 89 -7.30 8.79 -12.81
N GLY A 90 -7.13 9.16 -14.08
CA GLY A 90 -5.94 8.83 -14.88
C GLY A 90 -4.71 9.69 -14.54
N GLU A 91 -4.90 10.76 -13.76
CA GLU A 91 -3.87 11.75 -13.42
C GLU A 91 -3.65 11.82 -11.90
N ILE A 92 -3.77 10.67 -11.23
CA ILE A 92 -3.10 10.51 -9.94
C ILE A 92 -1.62 10.28 -10.29
N GLU A 93 -0.90 11.35 -10.61
CA GLU A 93 0.56 11.34 -10.50
C GLU A 93 0.86 10.96 -9.05
N ILE A 94 1.16 9.68 -8.82
CA ILE A 94 1.82 9.23 -7.61
C ILE A 94 3.17 9.93 -7.62
N LYS A 95 3.22 11.16 -7.09
CA LYS A 95 4.47 11.86 -6.85
C LYS A 95 5.29 10.91 -6.00
N ALA A 96 6.28 10.28 -6.62
CA ALA A 96 7.22 9.42 -5.93
C ALA A 96 7.92 10.31 -4.91
N VAL A 97 7.43 10.29 -3.66
CA VAL A 97 7.97 11.09 -2.58
C VAL A 97 9.44 10.71 -2.48
N LYS A 98 10.32 11.64 -2.85
CA LYS A 98 11.75 11.43 -2.98
C LYS A 98 12.24 10.82 -1.66
N SER A 99 12.64 9.56 -1.74
CA SER A 99 12.85 8.68 -0.59
C SER A 99 14.04 9.13 0.25
N ARG A 100 13.81 10.06 1.19
CA ARG A 100 14.79 10.42 2.22
C ARG A 100 15.28 9.18 2.97
N ARG A 101 14.37 8.21 3.19
CA ARG A 101 14.65 6.92 3.84
C ARG A 101 15.71 6.09 3.10
N LYS A 102 15.68 6.02 1.75
CA LYS A 102 16.73 5.31 0.98
C LYS A 102 18.10 5.95 1.14
N ARG A 103 18.17 7.29 1.19
CA ARG A 103 19.43 8.00 1.39
C ARG A 103 20.01 7.73 2.78
N GLU A 104 19.18 7.81 3.81
CA GLU A 104 19.58 7.51 5.19
C GLU A 104 20.05 6.06 5.36
N PHE A 105 19.37 5.11 4.73
CA PHE A 105 19.81 3.71 4.69
C PHE A 105 21.18 3.54 4.05
N TRP A 106 21.41 4.16 2.89
CA TRP A 106 22.72 4.10 2.24
C TRP A 106 23.81 4.75 3.09
N LEU A 107 23.52 5.86 3.76
CA LEU A 107 24.47 6.49 4.69
C LEU A 107 24.81 5.58 5.87
N LEU A 108 23.83 4.86 6.43
CA LEU A 108 24.07 3.90 7.53
C LEU A 108 24.88 2.70 7.06
N ILE A 109 24.57 2.12 5.90
CA ILE A 109 25.34 1.00 5.35
C ILE A 109 26.79 1.42 5.08
N VAL A 110 26.99 2.52 4.36
CA VAL A 110 28.34 2.97 4.00
C VAL A 110 29.10 3.39 5.26
N GLY A 111 28.47 4.16 6.15
CA GLY A 111 29.08 4.61 7.39
C GLY A 111 29.49 3.46 8.30
N GLY A 112 28.62 2.47 8.49
CA GLY A 112 28.94 1.32 9.33
C GLY A 112 30.01 0.41 8.73
N ASN A 113 29.98 0.17 7.42
CA ASN A 113 31.04 -0.62 6.75
C ASN A 113 32.39 0.09 6.82
N VAL A 114 32.43 1.41 6.63
CA VAL A 114 33.66 2.21 6.82
C VAL A 114 34.15 2.14 8.26
N ALA A 115 33.26 2.21 9.25
CA ALA A 115 33.64 2.08 10.65
C ALA A 115 34.23 0.69 10.99
N ILE A 116 33.63 -0.38 10.46
CA ILE A 116 34.14 -1.75 10.65
C ILE A 116 35.52 -1.91 9.98
N LEU A 117 35.67 -1.50 8.72
CA LEU A 117 36.95 -1.57 8.01
C LEU A 117 38.02 -0.70 8.67
N GLY A 118 37.65 0.50 9.12
CA GLY A 118 38.54 1.39 9.88
C GLY A 118 38.97 0.76 11.20
N GLY A 119 38.06 0.09 11.91
CA GLY A 119 38.37 -0.68 13.12
C GLY A 119 39.34 -1.83 12.87
N VAL A 120 39.16 -2.58 11.78
CA VAL A 120 40.11 -3.65 11.37
C VAL A 120 41.48 -3.05 11.05
N PHE A 121 41.53 -1.93 10.35
CA PHE A 121 42.78 -1.26 10.00
C PHE A 121 43.52 -0.75 11.25
N LEU A 122 42.81 -0.10 12.19
CA LEU A 122 43.39 0.43 13.43
C LEU A 122 43.85 -0.67 14.39
N SER A 123 43.15 -1.80 14.43
CA SER A 123 43.51 -2.97 15.24
C SER A 123 44.69 -3.77 14.66
N GLY A 124 45.07 -3.48 13.42
CA GLY A 124 46.13 -4.17 12.68
C GLY A 124 45.60 -5.30 11.81
N ILE A 125 46.26 -5.51 10.67
CA ILE A 125 45.88 -6.51 9.66
C ILE A 125 46.43 -7.88 10.10
N ASN A 126 45.62 -8.59 10.87
CA ASN A 126 45.85 -9.97 11.29
C ASN A 126 44.76 -10.86 10.71
N VAL A 127 45.05 -12.15 10.49
CA VAL A 127 44.05 -13.09 9.95
C VAL A 127 42.79 -13.10 10.81
N ILE A 128 42.95 -13.08 12.14
CA ILE A 128 41.84 -13.04 13.08
C ILE A 128 41.00 -11.76 12.89
N THR A 129 41.64 -10.59 12.89
CA THR A 129 40.91 -9.30 12.76
C THR A 129 40.22 -9.17 11.41
N VAL A 130 40.82 -9.70 10.34
CA VAL A 130 40.22 -9.74 9.00
C VAL A 130 38.98 -10.66 8.98
N VAL A 131 39.07 -11.87 9.55
CA VAL A 131 37.94 -12.81 9.61
C VAL A 131 36.79 -12.24 10.42
N PHE A 132 37.08 -11.70 11.62
CA PHE A 132 36.06 -11.05 12.46
C PHE A 132 35.49 -9.80 11.79
N GLY A 133 36.31 -9.02 11.10
CA GLY A 133 35.89 -7.86 10.31
C GLY A 133 34.90 -8.24 9.20
N LEU A 134 35.23 -9.28 8.42
CA LEU A 134 34.37 -9.81 7.36
C LEU A 134 33.04 -10.35 7.91
N ALA A 135 33.11 -11.14 8.98
CA ALA A 135 31.91 -11.66 9.64
C ALA A 135 31.02 -10.51 10.16
N GLY A 136 31.62 -9.51 10.79
CA GLY A 136 30.94 -8.30 11.25
C GLY A 136 30.28 -7.54 10.09
N LEU A 137 30.96 -7.41 8.96
CA LEU A 137 30.45 -6.73 7.77
C LEU A 137 29.23 -7.44 7.18
N ILE A 138 29.26 -8.78 7.13
CA ILE A 138 28.12 -9.61 6.67
C ILE A 138 26.94 -9.47 7.63
N ILE A 139 27.17 -9.68 8.94
CA ILE A 139 26.11 -9.62 9.96
C ILE A 139 25.49 -8.21 10.01
N PHE A 140 26.32 -7.17 9.97
CA PHE A 140 25.86 -5.78 9.95
C PHE A 140 25.00 -5.50 8.72
N SER A 141 25.46 -5.89 7.53
CA SER A 141 24.72 -5.68 6.27
C SER A 141 23.39 -6.42 6.25
N LEU A 142 23.36 -7.67 6.72
CA LEU A 142 22.13 -8.46 6.82
C LEU A 142 21.17 -7.89 7.88
N GLY A 143 21.68 -7.48 9.03
CA GLY A 143 20.89 -6.88 10.11
C GLY A 143 20.24 -5.57 9.67
N LEU A 144 20.99 -4.67 9.03
CA LEU A 144 20.46 -3.43 8.49
C LEU A 144 19.43 -3.67 7.38
N SER A 145 19.72 -4.61 6.48
CA SER A 145 18.78 -5.00 5.42
C SER A 145 17.49 -5.58 6.00
N TRP A 146 17.58 -6.39 7.05
CA TRP A 146 16.43 -6.96 7.75
C TRP A 146 15.60 -5.88 8.46
N VAL A 147 16.23 -4.96 9.19
CA VAL A 147 15.56 -3.82 9.83
C VAL A 147 14.87 -2.94 8.80
N MET A 148 15.55 -2.66 7.68
CA MET A 148 14.99 -1.91 6.56
C MET A 148 13.70 -2.58 6.06
N TRP A 149 13.71 -3.89 5.85
CA TRP A 149 12.54 -4.62 5.38
C TRP A 149 11.42 -4.67 6.43
N GLN A 150 11.72 -4.96 7.70
CA GLN A 150 10.70 -5.04 8.75
C GLN A 150 10.07 -3.70 9.11
N VAL A 151 10.87 -2.63 9.12
CA VAL A 151 10.42 -1.30 9.56
C VAL A 151 9.84 -0.51 8.40
N MET A 152 10.42 -0.56 7.19
CA MET A 152 9.90 0.24 6.07
C MET A 152 8.72 -0.41 5.34
N ASP A 153 8.53 -1.73 5.40
CA ASP A 153 7.41 -2.37 4.69
C ASP A 153 6.07 -2.17 5.43
N LYS A 154 6.11 -1.74 6.71
CA LYS A 154 4.93 -1.51 7.55
C LYS A 154 4.39 -0.07 7.56
N TYR A 155 5.03 0.88 6.83
CA TYR A 155 4.66 2.31 6.84
C TYR A 155 4.80 3.01 5.48
#